data_AF-A0A0F9AYM8-F1
#
_entry.id   AF-A0A0F9AYM8-F1
#
_cell.length_a   1.000
_cell.length_b   1.000
_cell.length_c   1.000
_cell.angle_alpha   90.00
_cell.angle_beta   90.00
_cell.angle_gamma   90.00
#
_symmetry.space_group_name_H-M   'P 1'
#
loop_
_entity.id
_entity.type
_entity.pdbx_description
1 polymer ?
#
loop_
_entity_poly.entity_id
_entity_poly.type
_entity_poly.pdbx_seq_one_letter_code
_entity_poly.pdbx_strand_id
1 'polypeptide(L)'
;MSLDNPQTYGEWYWGHGLQAQKDMDEQTEFALAPYFEGLFAGIPEVNELPSGVQSLLRSLAEPPSAGLGGFAALTAGEFASETIRDLIKPGMTVAARVINRGALETWLDPGQAVTLFQRRKIEDGYFDLLMSSAGYDPSIAGQFSDSLRSYPTIAEIMRYARYHGDPLNTKEVVWEKFDVPVDDYELHEWLTLQVLSTGQIHQLLRRGVITEADADFFLNRVGWRDADVDHVKELGWLIPNPMLLTQGNLQQGESKERIIEDIIRGDIHPDRAEQYLDAILTKPATQDIVAYTLRTDSDVTRLDERLTKIGMHPDYLDLHRELAFVIPPVADIITMAVREVFTPEIAARFGQYDDFPAPLEEWGLKKGLSKEWSQRYWAAHWSL
;
A
#
# COMPACT_ATOMS: atom_id res chain seq x y z
N MET A 1 -34.93 -23.78 -78.66
CA MET A 1 -35.72 -25.03 -78.53
C MET A 1 -36.89 -24.70 -77.63
N SER A 2 -38.11 -24.72 -78.17
CA SER A 2 -39.31 -24.59 -77.33
C SER A 2 -39.74 -25.99 -76.91
N LEU A 3 -39.57 -26.32 -75.63
CA LEU A 3 -40.00 -27.61 -75.09
C LEU A 3 -41.54 -27.71 -75.02
N ASP A 4 -42.24 -26.57 -75.07
CA ASP A 4 -43.70 -26.49 -75.04
C ASP A 4 -44.34 -26.88 -76.38
N ASN A 5 -43.56 -26.94 -77.48
CA ASN A 5 -44.05 -27.35 -78.79
C ASN A 5 -42.91 -28.02 -79.61
N PRO A 6 -42.57 -29.29 -79.32
CA PRO A 6 -41.36 -29.94 -79.83
C PRO A 6 -41.46 -30.23 -81.34
N GLN A 7 -40.42 -29.89 -82.11
CA GLN A 7 -40.37 -30.14 -83.57
C GLN A 7 -39.56 -31.37 -83.94
N THR A 8 -38.81 -31.93 -82.99
CA THR A 8 -38.01 -33.16 -83.17
C THR A 8 -38.30 -34.17 -82.07
N TYR A 9 -38.12 -35.47 -82.37
CA TYR A 9 -38.28 -36.54 -81.37
C TYR A 9 -37.31 -36.39 -80.19
N GLY A 10 -36.10 -35.86 -80.43
CA GLY A 10 -35.14 -35.56 -79.37
C GLY A 10 -35.63 -34.48 -78.39
N GLU A 11 -36.26 -33.41 -78.90
CA GLU A 11 -36.88 -32.38 -78.06
C GLU A 11 -38.10 -32.90 -77.28
N TRP A 12 -38.91 -33.77 -77.89
CA TRP A 12 -40.05 -34.41 -77.23
C TRP A 12 -39.60 -35.38 -76.11
N TYR A 13 -38.62 -36.25 -76.39
CA TYR A 13 -38.08 -37.19 -75.40
C TYR A 13 -37.40 -36.46 -74.24
N TRP A 14 -36.62 -35.42 -74.53
CA TRP A 14 -35.99 -34.60 -73.52
C TRP A 14 -37.01 -33.81 -72.68
N GLY A 15 -38.03 -33.23 -73.33
CA GLY A 15 -39.13 -32.53 -72.64
C GLY A 15 -39.93 -33.45 -71.72
N HIS A 16 -40.25 -34.67 -72.17
CA HIS A 16 -40.91 -35.67 -71.34
C HIS A 16 -40.01 -36.21 -70.22
N GLY A 17 -38.71 -36.33 -70.44
CA GLY A 17 -37.75 -36.69 -69.40
C GLY A 17 -37.67 -35.63 -68.30
N LEU A 18 -37.62 -34.35 -68.67
CA LEU A 18 -37.67 -33.21 -67.74
C LEU A 18 -39.00 -33.15 -66.98
N GLN A 19 -40.12 -33.40 -67.67
CA GLN A 19 -41.44 -33.43 -67.03
C GLN A 19 -41.54 -34.60 -66.04
N ALA A 20 -41.06 -35.79 -66.39
CA ALA A 20 -41.06 -36.94 -65.49
C ALA A 20 -40.18 -36.70 -64.25
N GLN A 21 -39.06 -36.00 -64.41
CA GLN A 21 -38.21 -35.61 -63.28
C GLN A 21 -38.92 -34.59 -62.39
N LYS A 22 -39.56 -33.58 -62.98
CA LYS A 22 -40.38 -32.60 -62.25
C LYS A 22 -41.51 -33.26 -61.47
N ASP A 23 -42.22 -34.20 -62.09
CA ASP A 23 -43.32 -34.94 -61.46
C ASP A 23 -42.82 -35.81 -60.30
N MET A 24 -41.63 -36.39 -60.42
CA MET A 24 -40.99 -37.18 -59.36
C MET A 24 -40.54 -36.32 -58.17
N ASP A 25 -40.01 -35.12 -58.44
CA ASP A 25 -39.64 -34.15 -57.41
C ASP A 25 -40.90 -33.64 -56.68
N GLU A 26 -41.95 -33.29 -57.41
CA GLU A 26 -43.27 -32.90 -56.87
C GLU A 26 -43.87 -34.00 -55.99
N GLN A 27 -43.82 -35.27 -56.42
CA GLN A 27 -44.29 -36.40 -55.62
C GLN A 27 -43.47 -36.61 -54.35
N THR A 28 -42.15 -36.46 -54.42
CA THR A 28 -41.27 -36.61 -53.27
C THR A 28 -41.51 -35.50 -52.24
N GLU A 29 -41.64 -34.26 -52.70
CA GLU A 29 -41.96 -33.10 -51.85
C GLU A 29 -43.33 -33.25 -51.19
N PHE A 30 -44.35 -33.66 -51.95
CA PHE A 30 -45.70 -33.87 -51.43
C PHE A 30 -45.74 -35.05 -50.43
N ALA A 31 -44.93 -36.09 -50.63
CA ALA A 31 -44.82 -37.20 -49.69
C ALA A 31 -44.11 -36.82 -48.38
N LEU A 32 -43.18 -35.85 -48.42
CA LEU A 32 -42.43 -35.38 -47.25
C LEU A 32 -43.11 -34.24 -46.48
N ALA A 33 -43.94 -33.44 -47.16
CA ALA A 33 -44.63 -32.28 -46.60
C ALA A 33 -45.39 -32.58 -45.28
N PRO A 34 -46.17 -33.68 -45.14
CA PRO A 34 -46.85 -34.00 -43.88
C PRO A 34 -45.91 -34.28 -42.70
N TYR A 35 -44.69 -34.78 -42.96
CA TYR A 35 -43.69 -35.03 -41.93
C TYR A 35 -43.03 -33.72 -41.45
N PHE A 36 -42.77 -32.79 -42.39
CA PHE A 36 -42.29 -31.46 -42.04
C PHE A 36 -43.35 -30.64 -41.30
N GLU A 37 -44.60 -30.71 -41.75
CA GLU A 37 -45.74 -30.10 -41.06
C GLU A 37 -45.86 -30.63 -39.62
N GLY A 38 -45.78 -31.95 -39.42
CA GLY A 38 -45.80 -32.56 -38.09
C GLY A 38 -44.60 -32.18 -37.20
N LEU A 39 -43.40 -32.07 -37.77
CA LEU A 39 -42.18 -31.68 -37.06
C LEU A 39 -42.21 -30.19 -36.66
N PHE A 40 -42.72 -29.32 -37.53
CA PHE A 40 -42.83 -27.88 -37.27
C PHE A 40 -44.02 -27.51 -36.39
N ALA A 41 -45.09 -28.32 -36.38
CA ALA A 41 -46.21 -28.13 -35.45
C ALA A 41 -45.78 -28.23 -33.97
N GLY A 42 -44.67 -28.91 -33.70
CA GLY A 42 -44.07 -29.00 -32.36
C GLY A 42 -43.24 -27.78 -31.94
N ILE A 43 -43.01 -26.81 -32.84
CA ILE A 43 -42.25 -25.58 -32.52
C ILE A 43 -43.23 -24.53 -31.95
N PRO A 44 -43.15 -24.19 -30.65
CA PRO A 44 -43.98 -23.11 -30.11
C PRO A 44 -43.57 -21.77 -30.73
N GLU A 45 -44.55 -20.89 -30.93
CA GLU A 45 -44.32 -19.47 -31.28
C GLU A 45 -43.64 -19.21 -32.64
N VAL A 46 -43.91 -20.04 -33.66
CA VAL A 46 -43.40 -19.87 -35.05
C VAL A 46 -43.59 -18.44 -35.60
N ASN A 47 -44.64 -17.73 -35.17
CA ASN A 47 -44.93 -16.35 -35.56
C ASN A 47 -43.92 -15.30 -35.04
N GLU A 48 -43.09 -15.65 -34.06
CA GLU A 48 -42.04 -14.78 -33.51
C GLU A 48 -40.69 -14.92 -34.22
N LEU A 49 -40.56 -15.90 -35.11
CA LEU A 49 -39.34 -16.09 -35.91
C LEU A 49 -39.19 -14.95 -36.95
N PRO A 50 -37.97 -14.64 -37.42
CA PRO A 50 -37.79 -13.71 -38.52
C PRO A 50 -38.60 -14.14 -39.77
N SER A 51 -39.19 -13.19 -40.48
CA SER A 51 -40.11 -13.47 -41.60
C SER A 51 -39.53 -14.37 -42.69
N GLY A 52 -38.22 -14.25 -42.96
CA GLY A 52 -37.52 -15.13 -43.91
C GLY A 52 -37.47 -16.60 -43.46
N VAL A 53 -37.32 -16.86 -42.16
CA VAL A 53 -37.34 -18.21 -41.58
C VAL A 53 -38.76 -18.76 -41.57
N GLN A 54 -39.75 -17.93 -41.24
CA GLN A 54 -41.16 -18.33 -41.34
C GLN A 54 -41.54 -18.73 -42.76
N SER A 55 -41.09 -17.95 -43.76
CA SER A 55 -41.34 -18.26 -45.18
C SER A 55 -40.68 -19.57 -45.59
N LEU A 56 -39.45 -19.84 -45.13
CA LEU A 56 -38.75 -21.09 -45.41
C LEU A 56 -39.47 -22.30 -44.81
N LEU A 57 -39.88 -22.22 -43.53
CA LEU A 57 -40.61 -23.30 -42.85
C LEU A 57 -41.97 -23.57 -43.52
N ARG A 58 -42.70 -22.51 -43.92
CA ARG A 58 -43.95 -22.65 -44.68
C ARG A 58 -43.73 -23.27 -46.05
N SER A 59 -42.70 -22.87 -46.79
CA SER A 59 -42.39 -23.48 -48.09
C SER A 59 -41.95 -24.94 -48.00
N LEU A 60 -41.46 -25.40 -46.85
CA LEU A 60 -41.13 -26.82 -46.62
C LEU A 60 -42.34 -27.64 -46.16
N ALA A 61 -43.27 -27.03 -45.41
CA ALA A 61 -44.53 -27.66 -45.00
C ALA A 61 -45.58 -27.67 -46.13
N GLU A 62 -45.59 -26.63 -46.97
CA GLU A 62 -46.48 -26.43 -48.12
C GLU A 62 -45.63 -26.01 -49.34
N PRO A 63 -45.02 -26.97 -50.07
CA PRO A 63 -44.16 -26.67 -51.21
C PRO A 63 -44.94 -26.03 -52.38
N PRO A 64 -44.60 -24.80 -52.81
CA PRO A 64 -45.37 -24.09 -53.83
C PRO A 64 -45.12 -24.56 -55.28
N SER A 65 -44.07 -25.37 -55.54
CA SER A 65 -43.73 -25.89 -56.89
C SER A 65 -42.69 -27.02 -56.85
N ALA A 66 -42.74 -27.98 -57.80
CA ALA A 66 -41.69 -29.01 -57.97
C ALA A 66 -40.27 -28.44 -58.06
N GLY A 67 -39.32 -29.15 -57.44
CA GLY A 67 -37.90 -28.90 -57.50
C GLY A 67 -37.34 -28.27 -56.22
N LEU A 68 -38.19 -28.03 -55.22
CA LEU A 68 -37.80 -27.58 -53.90
C LEU A 68 -36.99 -28.65 -53.13
N GLY A 69 -37.18 -29.94 -53.44
CA GLY A 69 -36.33 -31.04 -52.97
C GLY A 69 -34.91 -30.96 -53.51
N GLY A 70 -34.76 -30.55 -54.78
CA GLY A 70 -33.47 -30.20 -55.38
C GLY A 70 -32.87 -28.91 -54.81
N PHE A 71 -33.70 -27.90 -54.53
CA PHE A 71 -33.29 -26.68 -53.83
C PHE A 71 -32.79 -26.99 -52.41
N ALA A 72 -33.50 -27.79 -51.62
CA ALA A 72 -33.12 -28.19 -50.26
C ALA A 72 -31.81 -29.01 -50.24
N ALA A 73 -31.61 -29.90 -51.22
CA ALA A 73 -30.35 -30.63 -51.41
C ALA A 73 -29.19 -29.70 -51.79
N LEU A 74 -29.42 -28.69 -52.63
CA LEU A 74 -28.43 -27.67 -53.00
C LEU A 74 -28.16 -26.68 -51.84
N THR A 75 -29.17 -26.28 -51.07
CA THR A 75 -29.00 -25.37 -49.92
C THR A 75 -28.29 -26.06 -48.78
N ALA A 76 -28.52 -27.35 -48.53
CA ALA A 76 -27.74 -28.14 -47.58
C ALA A 76 -26.23 -28.13 -47.92
N GLY A 77 -25.88 -28.06 -49.21
CA GLY A 77 -24.51 -27.89 -49.69
C GLY A 77 -23.96 -26.47 -49.55
N GLU A 78 -24.76 -25.42 -49.82
CA GLU A 78 -24.30 -24.01 -49.78
C GLU A 78 -24.28 -23.36 -48.37
N PHE A 79 -25.09 -23.84 -47.42
CA PHE A 79 -25.03 -23.42 -46.01
C PHE A 79 -23.71 -23.80 -45.30
N ALA A 80 -22.86 -24.59 -45.96
CA ALA A 80 -21.51 -24.91 -45.51
C ALA A 80 -20.50 -23.76 -45.76
N SER A 81 -20.82 -22.75 -46.58
CA SER A 81 -19.92 -21.61 -46.76
C SER A 81 -19.94 -20.66 -45.55
N GLU A 82 -18.77 -20.27 -45.04
CA GLU A 82 -18.62 -19.40 -43.85
C GLU A 82 -19.37 -18.06 -44.00
N THR A 83 -19.34 -17.46 -45.19
CA THR A 83 -19.94 -16.15 -45.47
C THR A 83 -21.47 -16.14 -45.33
N ILE A 84 -22.16 -17.18 -45.83
CA ILE A 84 -23.62 -17.29 -45.70
C ILE A 84 -23.98 -17.63 -44.27
N ARG A 85 -23.24 -18.56 -43.64
CA ARG A 85 -23.43 -18.96 -42.24
C ARG A 85 -23.36 -17.74 -41.30
N ASP A 86 -22.38 -16.86 -41.47
CA ASP A 86 -22.24 -15.65 -40.66
C ASP A 86 -23.36 -14.62 -40.89
N LEU A 87 -23.86 -14.51 -42.13
CA LEU A 87 -24.95 -13.59 -42.47
C LEU A 87 -26.28 -14.00 -41.81
N ILE A 88 -26.53 -15.32 -41.67
CA ILE A 88 -27.77 -15.86 -41.09
C ILE A 88 -27.67 -16.18 -39.58
N LYS A 89 -26.45 -16.20 -39.02
CA LYS A 89 -26.17 -16.52 -37.61
C LYS A 89 -27.01 -15.70 -36.60
N PRO A 90 -27.23 -14.38 -36.78
CA PRO A 90 -28.08 -13.62 -35.87
C PRO A 90 -29.53 -14.10 -35.87
N GLY A 91 -30.09 -14.42 -37.05
CA GLY A 91 -31.44 -14.95 -37.20
C GLY A 91 -31.60 -16.34 -36.57
N MET A 92 -30.63 -17.23 -36.77
CA MET A 92 -30.58 -18.55 -36.13
C MET A 92 -30.43 -18.45 -34.61
N THR A 93 -29.69 -17.45 -34.11
CA THR A 93 -29.56 -17.19 -32.67
C THR A 93 -30.88 -16.74 -32.04
N VAL A 94 -31.64 -15.88 -32.73
CA VAL A 94 -32.98 -15.46 -32.28
C VAL A 94 -33.94 -16.64 -32.28
N ALA A 95 -33.93 -17.45 -33.35
CA ALA A 95 -34.75 -18.66 -33.44
C ALA A 95 -34.44 -19.65 -32.30
N ALA A 96 -33.16 -19.92 -32.04
CA ALA A 96 -32.73 -20.76 -30.92
C ALA A 96 -33.17 -20.20 -29.57
N ARG A 97 -33.16 -18.87 -29.37
CA ARG A 97 -33.65 -18.24 -28.14
C ARG A 97 -35.16 -18.38 -27.96
N VAL A 98 -35.95 -18.24 -29.02
CA VAL A 98 -37.42 -18.43 -28.96
C VAL A 98 -37.75 -19.88 -28.65
N ILE A 99 -37.10 -20.83 -29.33
CA ILE A 99 -37.24 -22.27 -29.07
C ILE A 99 -36.88 -22.58 -27.61
N ASN A 100 -35.72 -22.12 -27.13
CA ASN A 100 -35.28 -22.34 -25.75
C ASN A 100 -36.19 -21.68 -24.71
N ARG A 101 -36.80 -20.54 -25.03
CA ARG A 101 -37.78 -19.85 -24.15
C ARG A 101 -39.06 -20.66 -24.01
N GLY A 102 -39.59 -21.20 -25.12
CA GLY A 102 -40.80 -22.01 -25.11
C GLY A 102 -40.59 -23.39 -24.49
N ALA A 103 -39.46 -24.04 -24.78
CA ALA A 103 -39.14 -25.37 -24.28
C ALA A 103 -38.52 -25.36 -22.87
N LEU A 104 -38.08 -24.20 -22.37
CA LEU A 104 -37.35 -24.04 -21.10
C LEU A 104 -36.12 -24.96 -21.00
N GLU A 105 -35.46 -25.23 -22.13
CA GLU A 105 -34.35 -26.18 -22.23
C GLU A 105 -33.01 -25.67 -21.67
N THR A 106 -32.97 -24.47 -21.07
CA THR A 106 -31.75 -23.99 -20.42
C THR A 106 -31.66 -24.51 -18.99
N TRP A 107 -30.89 -25.59 -18.81
CA TRP A 107 -30.65 -26.22 -17.52
C TRP A 107 -29.40 -25.63 -16.86
N LEU A 108 -29.29 -25.79 -15.53
CA LEU A 108 -28.05 -25.49 -14.82
C LEU A 108 -26.92 -26.36 -15.38
N ASP A 109 -25.75 -25.77 -15.60
CA ASP A 109 -24.59 -26.58 -15.96
C ASP A 109 -24.13 -27.45 -14.79
N PRO A 110 -23.40 -28.56 -15.03
CA PRO A 110 -22.95 -29.47 -13.97
C PRO A 110 -22.19 -28.78 -12.84
N GLY A 111 -21.36 -27.77 -13.12
CA GLY A 111 -20.61 -27.03 -12.10
C GLY A 111 -21.51 -26.15 -11.22
N GLN A 112 -22.51 -25.51 -11.83
CA GLN A 112 -23.55 -24.79 -11.10
C GLN A 112 -24.39 -25.72 -10.23
N ALA A 113 -24.79 -26.88 -10.76
CA ALA A 113 -25.52 -27.90 -10.02
C ALA A 113 -24.72 -28.39 -8.80
N VAL A 114 -23.44 -28.72 -8.98
CA VAL A 114 -22.53 -29.08 -7.88
C VAL A 114 -22.44 -27.97 -6.83
N THR A 115 -22.28 -26.72 -7.26
CA THR A 115 -22.16 -25.57 -6.34
C THR A 115 -23.40 -25.44 -5.45
N LEU A 116 -24.60 -25.55 -6.04
CA LEU A 116 -25.85 -25.48 -5.30
C LEU A 116 -26.03 -26.71 -4.39
N PHE A 117 -25.66 -27.89 -4.87
CA PHE A 117 -25.74 -29.14 -4.12
C PHE A 117 -24.85 -29.11 -2.87
N GLN A 118 -23.57 -28.76 -3.01
CA GLN A 118 -22.62 -28.65 -1.90
C GLN A 118 -23.07 -27.63 -0.84
N ARG A 119 -23.76 -26.57 -1.26
CA ARG A 119 -24.32 -25.53 -0.39
C ARG A 119 -25.68 -25.90 0.20
N ARG A 120 -26.16 -27.13 -0.02
CA ARG A 120 -27.47 -27.64 0.41
C ARG A 120 -28.63 -26.75 -0.06
N LYS A 121 -28.53 -26.24 -1.30
CA LYS A 121 -29.56 -25.39 -1.93
C LYS A 121 -30.50 -26.14 -2.87
N ILE A 122 -30.15 -27.37 -3.23
CA ILE A 122 -30.98 -28.30 -3.99
C ILE A 122 -30.93 -29.67 -3.33
N GLU A 123 -31.98 -30.46 -3.53
CA GLU A 123 -32.10 -31.81 -3.01
C GLU A 123 -31.39 -32.83 -3.91
N ASP A 124 -31.01 -33.97 -3.34
CA ASP A 124 -30.24 -35.03 -4.01
C ASP A 124 -30.90 -35.49 -5.32
N GLY A 125 -32.22 -35.71 -5.31
CA GLY A 125 -32.95 -36.13 -6.52
C GLY A 125 -32.97 -35.09 -7.65
N TYR A 126 -32.94 -33.79 -7.31
CA TYR A 126 -32.85 -32.74 -8.32
C TYR A 126 -31.42 -32.58 -8.83
N PHE A 127 -30.42 -32.75 -7.97
CA PHE A 127 -29.01 -32.82 -8.40
C PHE A 127 -28.76 -33.99 -9.36
N ASP A 128 -29.25 -35.19 -9.03
CA ASP A 128 -29.11 -36.38 -9.87
C ASP A 128 -29.79 -36.19 -11.23
N LEU A 129 -30.95 -35.55 -11.27
CA LEU A 129 -31.65 -35.20 -12.50
C LEU A 129 -30.80 -34.24 -13.36
N LEU A 130 -30.25 -33.18 -12.78
CA LEU A 130 -29.40 -32.22 -13.51
C LEU A 130 -28.13 -32.91 -14.05
N MET A 131 -27.46 -33.71 -13.23
CA MET A 131 -26.22 -34.39 -13.62
C MET A 131 -26.46 -35.47 -14.68
N SER A 132 -27.51 -36.29 -14.54
CA SER A 132 -27.87 -37.32 -15.51
C SER A 132 -28.36 -36.73 -16.84
N SER A 133 -29.08 -35.60 -16.80
CA SER A 133 -29.48 -34.87 -18.02
C SER A 133 -28.27 -34.37 -18.81
N ALA A 134 -27.16 -34.07 -18.13
CA ALA A 134 -25.88 -33.72 -18.74
C ALA A 134 -25.01 -34.94 -19.11
N GLY A 135 -25.52 -36.18 -18.91
CA GLY A 135 -24.85 -37.42 -19.28
C GLY A 135 -23.90 -37.99 -18.23
N TYR A 136 -23.89 -37.46 -17.01
CA TYR A 136 -23.08 -38.03 -15.92
C TYR A 136 -23.78 -39.21 -15.26
N ASP A 137 -23.03 -40.29 -15.08
CA ASP A 137 -23.41 -41.35 -14.15
C ASP A 137 -23.35 -40.83 -12.69
N PRO A 138 -24.22 -41.29 -11.76
CA PRO A 138 -24.21 -40.81 -10.37
C PRO A 138 -22.85 -40.93 -9.66
N SER A 139 -22.06 -41.97 -9.96
CA SER A 139 -20.72 -42.13 -9.37
C SER A 139 -19.75 -41.05 -9.86
N ILE A 140 -19.79 -40.73 -11.15
CA ILE A 140 -18.96 -39.69 -11.78
C ILE A 140 -19.45 -38.31 -11.31
N ALA A 141 -20.75 -38.11 -11.17
CA ALA A 141 -21.33 -36.89 -10.61
C ALA A 141 -20.84 -36.63 -9.17
N GLY A 142 -20.75 -37.69 -8.35
CA GLY A 142 -20.15 -37.64 -7.01
C GLY A 142 -18.68 -37.24 -7.03
N GLN A 143 -17.87 -37.86 -7.89
CA GLN A 143 -16.44 -37.53 -8.02
C GLN A 143 -16.21 -36.10 -8.54
N PHE A 144 -17.02 -35.66 -9.51
CA PHE A 144 -16.98 -34.29 -10.02
C PHE A 144 -17.37 -33.30 -8.92
N SER A 145 -18.38 -33.63 -8.13
CA SER A 145 -18.76 -32.86 -6.94
C SER A 145 -17.61 -32.76 -5.95
N ASP A 146 -16.96 -33.87 -5.59
CA ASP A 146 -15.83 -33.86 -4.67
C ASP A 146 -14.64 -33.04 -5.21
N SER A 147 -14.37 -33.10 -6.52
CA SER A 147 -13.29 -32.33 -7.17
C SER A 147 -13.47 -30.81 -7.10
N LEU A 148 -14.71 -30.33 -7.01
CA LEU A 148 -15.04 -28.90 -6.92
C LEU A 148 -15.11 -28.41 -5.48
N ARG A 149 -14.99 -29.29 -4.48
CA ARG A 149 -14.90 -28.86 -3.08
C ARG A 149 -13.58 -28.13 -2.87
N SER A 150 -13.61 -27.03 -2.11
CA SER A 150 -12.38 -26.38 -1.67
C SER A 150 -11.51 -27.38 -0.90
N TYR A 151 -10.29 -27.58 -1.37
CA TYR A 151 -9.29 -28.41 -0.72
C TYR A 151 -8.11 -27.53 -0.28
N PRO A 152 -7.48 -27.81 0.88
CA PRO A 152 -6.32 -27.04 1.32
C PRO A 152 -5.20 -27.04 0.27
N THR A 153 -4.50 -25.93 0.16
CA THR A 153 -3.28 -25.84 -0.65
C THR A 153 -2.17 -26.72 -0.08
N ILE A 154 -1.19 -27.12 -0.89
CA ILE A 154 -0.05 -27.92 -0.40
C ILE A 154 0.63 -27.24 0.81
N ALA A 155 0.77 -25.91 0.79
CA ALA A 155 1.36 -25.17 1.92
C ALA A 155 0.53 -25.26 3.23
N GLU A 156 -0.80 -25.29 3.12
CA GLU A 156 -1.68 -25.50 4.28
C GLU A 156 -1.63 -26.95 4.78
N ILE A 157 -1.50 -27.92 3.87
CA ILE A 157 -1.29 -29.33 4.23
C ILE A 157 0.07 -29.51 4.91
N MET A 158 1.13 -28.88 4.42
CA MET A 158 2.46 -28.86 5.07
C MET A 158 2.36 -28.32 6.49
N ARG A 159 1.65 -27.20 6.67
CA ARG A 159 1.40 -26.64 8.00
C ARG A 159 0.63 -27.61 8.89
N TYR A 160 -0.47 -28.18 8.38
CA TYR A 160 -1.26 -29.19 9.10
C TYR A 160 -0.39 -30.38 9.54
N ALA A 161 0.45 -30.89 8.63
CA ALA A 161 1.38 -31.99 8.90
C ALA A 161 2.35 -31.67 10.04
N ARG A 162 2.85 -30.44 10.15
CA ARG A 162 3.71 -30.05 11.29
C ARG A 162 2.99 -30.06 12.63
N TYR A 163 1.68 -29.81 12.65
CA TYR A 163 0.88 -29.83 13.89
C TYR A 163 0.35 -31.22 14.27
N HIS A 164 0.20 -32.11 13.28
CA HIS A 164 -0.46 -33.41 13.46
C HIS A 164 0.44 -34.62 13.18
N GLY A 165 1.72 -34.39 12.86
CA GLY A 165 2.75 -35.42 12.65
C GLY A 165 4.12 -34.98 13.20
N ASP A 166 5.20 -35.35 12.51
CA ASP A 166 6.55 -34.89 12.83
C ASP A 166 6.80 -33.48 12.26
N PRO A 167 7.05 -32.45 13.10
CA PRO A 167 7.29 -31.09 12.63
C PRO A 167 8.55 -30.93 11.77
N LEU A 168 9.51 -31.87 11.85
CA LEU A 168 10.75 -31.88 11.07
C LEU A 168 10.64 -32.74 9.80
N ASN A 169 9.60 -33.56 9.67
CA ASN A 169 9.38 -34.42 8.52
C ASN A 169 7.87 -34.55 8.21
N THR A 170 7.37 -33.66 7.38
CA THR A 170 5.94 -33.57 7.04
C THR A 170 5.48 -34.61 6.00
N LYS A 171 6.42 -35.36 5.42
CA LYS A 171 6.27 -36.14 4.19
C LYS A 171 5.14 -37.16 4.25
N GLU A 172 5.11 -37.97 5.31
CA GLU A 172 4.13 -39.04 5.46
C GLU A 172 2.70 -38.50 5.52
N VAL A 173 2.46 -37.47 6.35
CA VAL A 173 1.13 -36.86 6.51
C VAL A 173 0.70 -36.12 5.24
N VAL A 174 1.63 -35.47 4.54
CA VAL A 174 1.33 -34.78 3.26
C VAL A 174 0.90 -35.77 2.20
N TRP A 175 1.65 -36.86 2.02
CA TRP A 175 1.32 -37.88 1.01
C TRP A 175 0.09 -38.72 1.33
N GLU A 176 -0.34 -38.78 2.60
CA GLU A 176 -1.65 -39.32 2.96
C GLU A 176 -2.80 -38.43 2.45
N LYS A 177 -2.57 -37.12 2.32
CA LYS A 177 -3.61 -36.13 1.95
C LYS A 177 -3.52 -35.66 0.50
N PHE A 178 -2.35 -35.66 -0.12
CA PHE A 178 -2.15 -35.12 -1.46
C PHE A 178 -0.96 -35.77 -2.17
N ASP A 179 -1.15 -36.14 -3.43
CA ASP A 179 -0.10 -36.73 -4.26
C ASP A 179 0.85 -35.64 -4.78
N VAL A 180 1.92 -35.38 -4.03
CA VAL A 180 2.98 -34.41 -4.39
C VAL A 180 4.14 -35.17 -5.01
N PRO A 181 4.59 -34.84 -6.25
CA PRO A 181 5.78 -35.43 -6.84
C PRO A 181 6.99 -35.32 -5.92
N VAL A 182 7.82 -36.36 -5.90
CA VAL A 182 8.99 -36.43 -5.00
C VAL A 182 9.92 -35.24 -5.19
N ASP A 183 10.13 -34.83 -6.45
CA ASP A 183 11.02 -33.73 -6.82
C ASP A 183 10.47 -32.35 -6.38
N ASP A 184 9.14 -32.21 -6.27
CA ASP A 184 8.49 -30.96 -5.88
C ASP A 184 8.28 -30.84 -4.36
N TYR A 185 8.29 -31.96 -3.64
CA TYR A 185 8.07 -31.99 -2.18
C TYR A 185 9.08 -31.10 -1.44
N GLU A 186 10.37 -31.19 -1.79
CA GLU A 186 11.43 -30.43 -1.12
C GLU A 186 11.25 -28.91 -1.31
N LEU A 187 10.82 -28.48 -2.50
CA LEU A 187 10.51 -27.09 -2.78
C LEU A 187 9.36 -26.58 -1.91
N HIS A 188 8.26 -27.32 -1.85
CA HIS A 188 7.10 -26.95 -1.03
C HIS A 188 7.44 -26.92 0.47
N GLU A 189 8.19 -27.92 0.95
CA GLU A 189 8.63 -27.97 2.34
C GLU A 189 9.47 -26.73 2.67
N TRP A 190 10.47 -26.40 1.85
CA TRP A 190 11.32 -25.22 2.05
C TRP A 190 10.54 -23.92 2.08
N LEU A 191 9.60 -23.72 1.14
CA LEU A 191 8.78 -22.49 1.05
C LEU A 191 7.87 -22.28 2.27
N THR A 192 7.60 -23.32 3.06
CA THR A 192 6.77 -23.22 4.27
C THR A 192 7.55 -23.00 5.56
N LEU A 193 8.87 -23.18 5.52
CA LEU A 193 9.72 -23.00 6.69
C LEU A 193 9.83 -21.52 7.06
N GLN A 194 9.85 -21.26 8.37
CA GLN A 194 10.24 -19.94 8.86
C GLN A 194 11.76 -19.81 8.78
N VAL A 195 12.21 -18.64 8.34
CA VAL A 195 13.63 -18.25 8.31
C VAL A 195 13.85 -17.07 9.25
N LEU A 196 15.08 -16.92 9.75
CA LEU A 196 15.44 -15.76 10.57
C LEU A 196 15.16 -14.48 9.81
N SER A 197 14.40 -13.55 10.36
CA SER A 197 14.19 -12.24 9.74
C SER A 197 15.46 -11.37 9.80
N THR A 198 15.59 -10.36 8.93
CA THR A 198 16.67 -9.36 8.97
C THR A 198 16.90 -8.82 10.39
N GLY A 199 15.83 -8.48 11.11
CA GLY A 199 15.91 -7.99 12.48
C GLY A 199 16.41 -9.02 13.49
N GLN A 200 16.02 -10.29 13.34
CA GLN A 200 16.54 -11.39 14.18
C GLN A 200 18.03 -11.64 13.90
N ILE A 201 18.45 -11.61 12.64
CA ILE A 201 19.86 -11.74 12.24
C ILE A 201 20.68 -10.63 12.88
N HIS A 202 20.25 -9.36 12.80
CA HIS A 202 20.95 -8.26 13.47
C HIS A 202 21.03 -8.43 14.98
N GLN A 203 19.94 -8.86 15.63
CA GLN A 203 19.95 -9.08 17.08
C GLN A 203 20.95 -10.18 17.48
N LEU A 204 21.05 -11.25 16.71
CA LEU A 204 22.00 -12.32 16.95
C LEU A 204 23.45 -11.82 16.76
N LEU A 205 23.70 -11.05 15.69
CA LEU A 205 25.01 -10.44 15.42
C LEU A 205 25.43 -9.51 16.57
N ARG A 206 24.57 -8.57 16.97
CA ARG A 206 24.87 -7.62 18.06
C ARG A 206 25.07 -8.29 19.41
N ARG A 207 24.46 -9.46 19.63
CA ARG A 207 24.65 -10.27 20.84
C ARG A 207 25.90 -11.16 20.79
N GLY A 208 26.63 -11.18 19.67
CA GLY A 208 27.79 -12.03 19.45
C GLY A 208 27.46 -13.52 19.38
N VAL A 209 26.20 -13.87 19.08
CA VAL A 209 25.77 -15.27 18.93
C VAL A 209 26.20 -15.84 17.57
N ILE A 210 26.25 -14.97 16.56
CA ILE A 210 26.71 -15.29 15.21
C ILE A 210 27.83 -14.32 14.82
N THR A 211 28.70 -14.74 13.91
CA THR A 211 29.78 -13.89 13.37
C THR A 211 29.27 -12.95 12.27
N GLU A 212 30.10 -12.00 11.82
CA GLU A 212 29.77 -11.19 10.65
C GLU A 212 29.59 -12.03 9.39
N ALA A 213 30.44 -13.03 9.17
CA ALA A 213 30.32 -13.94 8.04
C ALA A 213 29.00 -14.74 8.07
N ASP A 214 28.56 -15.16 9.26
CA ASP A 214 27.25 -15.82 9.45
C ASP A 214 26.10 -14.86 9.15
N ALA A 215 26.20 -13.60 9.62
CA ALA A 215 25.20 -12.58 9.36
C ALA A 215 25.08 -12.27 7.87
N ASP A 216 26.21 -12.12 7.17
CA ASP A 216 26.24 -11.91 5.72
C ASP A 216 25.55 -13.06 4.99
N PHE A 217 25.88 -14.29 5.37
CA PHE A 217 25.26 -15.47 4.79
C PHE A 217 23.74 -15.52 5.01
N PHE A 218 23.27 -15.24 6.23
CA PHE A 218 21.84 -15.24 6.53
C PHE A 218 21.10 -14.07 5.87
N LEU A 219 21.70 -12.88 5.80
CA LEU A 219 21.13 -11.71 5.12
C LEU A 219 20.98 -11.97 3.62
N ASN A 220 21.99 -12.59 3.00
CA ASN A 220 21.90 -13.05 1.61
C ASN A 220 20.78 -14.08 1.42
N ARG A 221 20.63 -15.03 2.35
CA ARG A 221 19.58 -16.06 2.30
C ARG A 221 18.16 -15.47 2.36
N VAL A 222 17.96 -14.37 3.08
CA VAL A 222 16.64 -13.69 3.15
C VAL A 222 16.42 -12.64 2.06
N GLY A 223 17.40 -12.42 1.19
CA GLY A 223 17.21 -11.69 -0.07
C GLY A 223 18.01 -10.39 -0.21
N TRP A 224 18.80 -9.98 0.77
CA TRP A 224 19.75 -8.86 0.60
C TRP A 224 20.89 -9.26 -0.34
N ARG A 225 21.50 -8.31 -1.02
CA ARG A 225 22.55 -8.59 -2.02
C ARG A 225 23.70 -7.60 -1.93
N ASP A 226 24.91 -8.07 -2.20
CA ASP A 226 26.10 -7.26 -2.42
C ASP A 226 26.28 -6.19 -1.33
N ALA A 227 26.45 -4.93 -1.74
CA ALA A 227 26.65 -3.79 -0.85
C ALA A 227 25.46 -3.53 0.10
N ASP A 228 24.24 -3.97 -0.23
CA ASP A 228 23.08 -3.75 0.64
C ASP A 228 23.19 -4.53 1.95
N VAL A 229 23.93 -5.65 1.96
CA VAL A 229 24.20 -6.40 3.20
C VAL A 229 24.94 -5.51 4.21
N ASP A 230 25.95 -4.77 3.77
CA ASP A 230 26.71 -3.88 4.64
C ASP A 230 25.87 -2.68 5.11
N HIS A 231 25.09 -2.06 4.22
CA HIS A 231 24.19 -0.97 4.60
C HIS A 231 23.15 -1.42 5.64
N VAL A 232 22.56 -2.60 5.45
CA VAL A 232 21.52 -3.11 6.33
C VAL A 232 22.09 -3.53 7.68
N LYS A 233 23.30 -4.13 7.72
CA LYS A 233 24.02 -4.34 8.99
C LYS A 233 24.20 -3.05 9.77
N GLU A 234 24.58 -1.96 9.08
CA GLU A 234 24.76 -0.65 9.71
C GLU A 234 23.47 -0.12 10.34
N LEU A 235 22.33 -0.23 9.63
CA LEU A 235 21.00 0.10 10.17
C LEU A 235 20.62 -0.73 11.41
N GLY A 236 21.32 -1.85 11.64
CA GLY A 236 21.16 -2.66 12.83
C GLY A 236 21.69 -2.00 14.10
N TRP A 237 22.57 -1.01 14.02
CA TRP A 237 23.14 -0.36 15.21
C TRP A 237 22.29 0.81 15.68
N LEU A 238 22.21 0.99 16.99
CA LEU A 238 21.64 2.20 17.56
C LEU A 238 22.72 3.26 17.63
N ILE A 239 22.50 4.39 16.96
CA ILE A 239 23.34 5.57 17.09
C ILE A 239 22.86 6.34 18.33
N PRO A 240 23.74 6.66 19.30
CA PRO A 240 23.38 7.48 20.45
C PRO A 240 22.85 8.84 20.00
N ASN A 241 22.00 9.47 20.82
CA ASN A 241 21.47 10.77 20.43
C ASN A 241 22.60 11.82 20.24
N PRO A 242 22.41 12.83 19.37
CA PRO A 242 23.44 13.82 19.05
C PRO A 242 23.99 14.56 20.27
N MET A 243 23.17 14.77 21.31
CA MET A 243 23.60 15.44 22.55
C MET A 243 24.62 14.60 23.31
N LEU A 244 24.36 13.30 23.46
CA LEU A 244 25.27 12.37 24.15
C LEU A 244 26.56 12.19 23.36
N LEU A 245 26.48 12.07 22.03
CA LEU A 245 27.65 12.07 21.15
C LEU A 245 28.48 13.34 21.34
N THR A 246 27.83 14.51 21.33
CA THR A 246 28.51 15.79 21.54
C THR A 246 29.21 15.85 22.89
N GLN A 247 28.56 15.45 23.98
CA GLN A 247 29.17 15.45 25.32
C GLN A 247 30.36 14.49 25.41
N GLY A 248 30.25 13.29 24.83
CA GLY A 248 31.35 12.34 24.76
C GLY A 248 32.55 12.90 23.98
N ASN A 249 32.29 13.50 22.82
CA ASN A 249 33.32 14.10 21.97
C ASN A 249 34.00 15.29 22.65
N LEU A 250 33.24 16.16 23.34
CA LEU A 250 33.80 17.25 24.14
C LEU A 250 34.69 16.72 25.28
N GLN A 251 34.26 15.66 25.97
CA GLN A 251 35.06 15.03 27.04
C GLN A 251 36.37 14.43 26.50
N GLN A 252 36.34 13.89 25.28
CA GLN A 252 37.50 13.32 24.60
C GLN A 252 38.43 14.37 23.98
N GLY A 253 38.00 15.63 23.91
CA GLY A 253 38.75 16.71 23.27
C GLY A 253 38.77 16.62 21.75
N GLU A 254 37.74 16.02 21.15
CA GLU A 254 37.58 15.92 19.71
C GLU A 254 37.43 17.28 19.04
N SER A 255 37.78 17.36 17.75
CA SER A 255 37.68 18.61 16.99
C SER A 255 36.22 19.01 16.73
N LYS A 256 35.99 20.30 16.47
CA LYS A 256 34.65 20.81 16.13
C LYS A 256 34.09 20.08 14.89
N GLU A 257 34.92 19.84 13.88
CA GLU A 257 34.53 19.17 12.64
C GLU A 257 34.06 17.74 12.92
N ARG A 258 34.76 17.01 13.79
CA ARG A 258 34.37 15.65 14.21
C ARG A 258 33.07 15.66 15.01
N ILE A 259 32.88 16.62 15.91
CA ILE A 259 31.64 16.81 16.66
C ILE A 259 30.46 17.04 15.72
N ILE A 260 30.61 17.93 14.72
CA ILE A 260 29.58 18.23 13.74
C ILE A 260 29.23 16.99 12.90
N GLU A 261 30.24 16.22 12.48
CA GLU A 261 30.03 14.97 11.76
C GLU A 261 29.18 13.97 12.57
N ASP A 262 29.50 13.75 13.85
CA ASP A 262 28.76 12.82 14.69
C ASP A 262 27.36 13.33 15.05
N ILE A 263 27.16 14.65 15.17
CA ILE A 263 25.81 15.25 15.29
C ILE A 263 24.96 14.89 14.07
N ILE A 264 25.54 14.95 12.86
CA ILE A 264 24.84 14.59 11.62
C ILE A 264 24.51 13.10 11.58
N ARG A 265 25.46 12.24 12.00
CA ARG A 265 25.24 10.80 12.11
C ARG A 265 24.13 10.44 13.10
N GLY A 266 23.90 11.26 14.12
CA GLY A 266 22.78 11.14 15.05
C GLY A 266 21.44 11.69 14.54
N ASP A 267 21.24 11.79 13.22
CA ASP A 267 20.02 12.26 12.54
C ASP A 267 19.72 13.77 12.62
N ILE A 268 20.71 14.63 12.89
CA ILE A 268 20.54 16.08 12.70
C ILE A 268 20.90 16.47 11.27
N HIS A 269 20.00 17.17 10.60
CA HIS A 269 20.24 17.66 9.24
C HIS A 269 21.54 18.50 9.18
N PRO A 270 22.42 18.32 8.16
CA PRO A 270 23.68 19.05 8.04
C PRO A 270 23.55 20.57 8.21
N ASP A 271 22.55 21.20 7.56
CA ASP A 271 22.27 22.64 7.67
C ASP A 271 21.91 23.14 9.09
N ARG A 272 21.68 22.23 10.03
CA ARG A 272 21.32 22.51 11.42
C ARG A 272 22.38 22.05 12.41
N ALA A 273 23.40 21.32 11.99
CA ALA A 273 24.37 20.70 12.90
C ALA A 273 25.16 21.75 13.71
N GLU A 274 25.58 22.85 13.07
CA GLU A 274 26.26 23.95 13.78
C GLU A 274 25.32 24.66 14.76
N GLN A 275 24.10 24.98 14.31
CA GLN A 275 23.08 25.60 15.16
C GLN A 275 22.75 24.70 16.36
N TYR A 276 22.68 23.39 16.15
CA TYR A 276 22.46 22.40 17.20
C TYR A 276 23.60 22.44 18.22
N LEU A 277 24.85 22.37 17.77
CA LEU A 277 26.03 22.44 18.64
C LEU A 277 25.99 23.72 19.50
N ASP A 278 25.85 24.88 18.86
CA ASP A 278 25.83 26.17 19.56
C ASP A 278 24.66 26.27 20.57
N ALA A 279 23.52 25.63 20.25
CA ALA A 279 22.36 25.60 21.13
C ALA A 279 22.55 24.71 22.37
N ILE A 280 23.34 23.63 22.31
CA ILE A 280 23.55 22.72 23.44
C ILE A 280 24.79 23.03 24.27
N LEU A 281 25.73 23.82 23.74
CA LEU A 281 26.88 24.27 24.50
C LEU A 281 26.42 25.09 25.72
N THR A 282 27.15 24.91 26.82
CA THR A 282 26.91 25.66 28.05
C THR A 282 27.08 27.15 27.81
N LYS A 283 26.05 27.92 28.15
CA LYS A 283 26.10 29.38 28.13
C LYS A 283 26.59 29.89 29.48
N PRO A 284 27.27 31.05 29.54
CA PRO A 284 27.63 31.69 30.79
C PRO A 284 26.39 31.96 31.66
N ALA A 285 26.57 31.98 32.98
CA ALA A 285 25.49 32.33 33.89
C ALA A 285 25.05 33.78 33.67
N THR A 286 23.75 34.04 33.87
CA THR A 286 23.16 35.39 33.74
C THR A 286 23.92 36.45 34.54
N GLN A 287 24.33 36.11 35.76
CA GLN A 287 25.10 37.03 36.63
C GLN A 287 26.51 37.33 36.08
N ASP A 288 27.15 36.36 35.45
CA ASP A 288 28.46 36.58 34.81
C ASP A 288 28.34 37.52 33.61
N ILE A 289 27.24 37.39 32.84
CA ILE A 289 26.94 38.28 31.71
C ILE A 289 26.67 39.71 32.19
N VAL A 290 25.90 39.87 33.27
CA VAL A 290 25.65 41.19 33.89
C VAL A 290 26.97 41.80 34.37
N ALA A 291 27.76 41.05 35.15
CA ALA A 291 29.03 41.53 35.68
C ALA A 291 30.05 41.85 34.57
N TYR A 292 30.12 41.04 33.52
CA TYR A 292 30.96 41.31 32.35
C TYR A 292 30.51 42.57 31.62
N THR A 293 29.19 42.77 31.48
CA THR A 293 28.62 43.94 30.82
C THR A 293 28.99 45.20 31.60
N LEU A 294 28.74 45.27 32.91
CA LEU A 294 29.12 46.44 33.74
C LEU A 294 30.61 46.80 33.64
N ARG A 295 31.49 45.81 33.47
CA ARG A 295 32.95 46.03 33.34
C ARG A 295 33.35 46.58 31.97
N THR A 296 32.57 46.34 30.93
CA THR A 296 32.90 46.66 29.53
C THR A 296 32.00 47.73 28.91
N ASP A 297 30.81 47.95 29.49
CA ASP A 297 29.74 48.85 29.08
C ASP A 297 28.93 49.22 30.34
N SER A 298 29.32 50.30 31.03
CA SER A 298 28.72 50.73 32.29
C SER A 298 27.28 51.22 32.14
N ASP A 299 26.87 51.60 30.92
CA ASP A 299 25.51 52.04 30.61
C ASP A 299 24.59 50.87 30.26
N VAL A 300 25.09 49.63 30.33
CA VAL A 300 24.38 48.36 30.11
C VAL A 300 23.60 48.29 28.78
N THR A 301 24.01 49.09 27.78
CA THR A 301 23.33 49.21 26.49
C THR A 301 23.28 47.88 25.73
N ARG A 302 24.30 47.02 25.93
CA ARG A 302 24.40 45.71 25.29
C ARG A 302 23.88 44.55 26.12
N LEU A 303 23.33 44.81 27.31
CA LEU A 303 22.90 43.75 28.23
C LEU A 303 21.80 42.89 27.62
N ASP A 304 20.79 43.51 27.00
CA ASP A 304 19.66 42.84 26.37
C ASP A 304 20.07 41.84 25.29
N GLU A 305 20.93 42.29 24.37
CA GLU A 305 21.48 41.47 23.28
C GLU A 305 22.18 40.23 23.86
N ARG A 306 23.03 40.42 24.87
CA ARG A 306 23.81 39.35 25.50
C ARG A 306 22.93 38.36 26.25
N LEU A 307 21.94 38.85 27.00
CA LEU A 307 20.99 38.02 27.74
C LEU A 307 20.09 37.22 26.80
N THR A 308 19.58 37.85 25.75
CA THR A 308 18.76 37.16 24.74
C THR A 308 19.54 36.03 24.07
N LYS A 309 20.84 36.26 23.78
CA LYS A 309 21.71 35.27 23.12
C LYS A 309 21.95 34.01 23.95
N ILE A 310 21.83 34.08 25.27
CA ILE A 310 21.91 32.90 26.16
C ILE A 310 20.53 32.28 26.45
N GLY A 311 19.46 32.82 25.86
CA GLY A 311 18.09 32.31 25.98
C GLY A 311 17.21 33.04 27.00
N MET A 312 17.58 34.24 27.46
CA MET A 312 16.70 35.04 28.32
C MET A 312 15.46 35.50 27.54
N HIS A 313 14.29 35.30 28.13
CA HIS A 313 13.04 35.78 27.54
C HIS A 313 12.98 37.33 27.57
N PRO A 314 12.50 38.00 26.50
CA PRO A 314 12.43 39.46 26.43
C PRO A 314 11.72 40.14 27.61
N ASP A 315 10.68 39.50 28.17
CA ASP A 315 9.91 40.03 29.30
C ASP A 315 10.73 40.19 30.61
N TYR A 316 11.89 39.56 30.72
CA TYR A 316 12.76 39.64 31.90
C TYR A 316 13.97 40.56 31.72
N LEU A 317 14.11 41.22 30.56
CA LEU A 317 15.28 42.05 30.28
C LEU A 317 15.33 43.28 31.20
N ASP A 318 14.19 43.94 31.42
CA ASP A 318 14.10 45.11 32.30
C ASP A 318 14.42 44.76 33.77
N LEU A 319 13.95 43.59 34.23
CA LEU A 319 14.32 43.05 35.55
C LEU A 319 15.83 42.94 35.71
N HIS A 320 16.53 42.41 34.70
CA HIS A 320 17.98 42.26 34.76
C HIS A 320 18.75 43.58 34.63
N ARG A 321 18.20 44.57 33.92
CA ARG A 321 18.74 45.94 33.92
C ARG A 321 18.68 46.56 35.31
N GLU A 322 17.54 46.44 35.98
CA GLU A 322 17.37 46.99 37.34
C GLU A 322 18.31 46.29 38.33
N LEU A 323 18.40 44.95 38.26
CA LEU A 323 19.29 44.16 39.13
C LEU A 323 20.79 44.36 38.85
N ALA A 324 21.18 44.92 37.71
CA ALA A 324 22.57 45.21 37.41
C ALA A 324 23.16 46.27 38.35
N PHE A 325 22.32 47.21 38.82
CA PHE A 325 22.75 48.25 39.75
C PHE A 325 22.42 47.87 41.19
N VAL A 326 23.47 47.67 41.98
CA VAL A 326 23.33 47.20 43.36
C VAL A 326 22.88 48.35 44.26
N ILE A 327 21.91 48.04 45.11
CA ILE A 327 21.54 48.89 46.24
C ILE A 327 22.44 48.52 47.42
N PRO A 328 23.04 49.48 48.13
CA PRO A 328 23.83 49.22 49.32
C PRO A 328 23.08 48.37 50.37
N PRO A 329 23.77 47.49 51.10
CA PRO A 329 23.19 46.79 52.24
C PRO A 329 22.55 47.75 53.25
N VAL A 330 21.50 47.30 53.93
CA VAL A 330 20.76 48.13 54.91
C VAL A 330 21.68 48.72 55.99
N ALA A 331 22.71 48.00 56.43
CA ALA A 331 23.68 48.50 57.41
C ALA A 331 24.48 49.72 56.89
N ASP A 332 24.86 49.70 55.62
CA ASP A 332 25.58 50.80 54.98
C ASP A 332 24.64 51.99 54.78
N ILE A 333 23.38 51.74 54.40
CA ILE A 333 22.35 52.79 54.30
C ILE A 333 22.11 53.46 55.67
N ILE A 334 22.01 52.68 56.76
CA ILE A 334 21.88 53.22 58.12
C ILE A 334 23.11 54.06 58.48
N THR A 335 24.31 53.59 58.12
CA THR A 335 25.55 54.34 58.37
C THR A 335 25.57 55.66 57.61
N MET A 336 25.14 55.66 56.34
CA MET A 336 24.97 56.88 55.53
C MET A 336 23.94 57.83 56.14
N ALA A 337 22.84 57.30 56.70
CA ALA A 337 21.81 58.09 57.36
C ALA A 337 22.31 58.76 58.64
N VAL A 338 22.99 58.01 59.53
CA VAL A 338 23.58 58.55 60.76
C VAL A 338 24.65 59.61 60.49
N ARG A 339 25.35 59.50 59.35
CA ARG A 339 26.36 60.46 58.90
C ARG A 339 25.78 61.66 58.15
N GLU A 340 24.45 61.82 58.12
CA GLU A 340 23.74 62.95 57.50
C GLU A 340 23.98 63.09 55.98
N VAL A 341 24.37 62.00 55.31
CA VAL A 341 24.74 61.99 53.89
C VAL A 341 23.53 62.21 52.98
N PHE A 342 22.33 61.93 53.47
CA PHE A 342 21.05 62.17 52.77
C PHE A 342 20.48 63.59 52.97
N THR A 343 21.12 64.45 53.77
CA THR A 343 20.69 65.84 54.01
C THR A 343 21.66 66.81 53.32
N PRO A 344 21.37 67.28 52.08
CA PRO A 344 22.31 68.03 51.25
C PRO A 344 22.92 69.28 51.92
N GLU A 345 22.12 69.99 52.71
CA GLU A 345 22.56 71.22 53.39
C GLU A 345 23.61 70.93 54.47
N ILE A 346 23.46 69.81 55.19
CA ILE A 346 24.40 69.38 56.23
C ILE A 346 25.67 68.85 55.57
N ALA A 347 25.52 67.99 54.56
CA ALA A 347 26.66 67.41 53.85
C ALA A 347 27.54 68.48 53.18
N ALA A 348 26.94 69.51 52.59
CA ALA A 348 27.65 70.64 52.00
C ALA A 348 28.37 71.50 53.06
N ARG A 349 27.74 71.74 54.22
CA ARG A 349 28.37 72.52 55.31
C ARG A 349 29.66 71.87 55.82
N PHE A 350 29.72 70.54 55.82
CA PHE A 350 30.86 69.77 56.29
C PHE A 350 31.78 69.28 55.17
N GLY A 351 31.56 69.69 53.92
CA GLY A 351 32.38 69.28 52.78
C GLY A 351 32.43 67.76 52.57
N GLN A 352 31.39 67.02 52.95
CA GLN A 352 31.43 65.55 53.00
C GLN A 352 31.64 64.91 51.62
N TYR A 353 31.21 65.59 50.55
CA TYR A 353 31.39 65.15 49.18
C TYR A 353 32.66 65.72 48.50
N ASP A 354 33.44 66.53 49.21
CA ASP A 354 34.65 67.15 48.66
C ASP A 354 35.73 66.08 48.39
N ASP A 355 36.62 66.39 47.43
CA ASP A 355 37.71 65.51 46.99
C ASP A 355 37.28 64.09 46.53
N PHE A 356 36.04 63.94 46.03
CA PHE A 356 35.54 62.67 45.52
C PHE A 356 36.43 62.12 44.38
N PRO A 357 37.06 60.94 44.57
CA PRO A 357 38.01 60.41 43.60
C PRO A 357 37.29 59.85 42.37
N ALA A 358 37.56 60.42 41.19
CA ALA A 358 37.00 59.92 39.92
C ALA A 358 37.20 58.41 39.67
N PRO A 359 38.34 57.78 40.05
CA PRO A 359 38.48 56.33 39.94
C PRO A 359 37.46 55.53 40.78
N LEU A 360 36.97 56.06 41.91
CA LEU A 360 35.96 55.39 42.72
C LEU A 360 34.61 55.30 41.98
N GLU A 361 34.25 56.34 41.23
CA GLU A 361 33.09 56.30 40.33
C GLU A 361 33.26 55.24 39.24
N GLU A 362 34.42 55.23 38.57
CA GLU A 362 34.71 54.26 37.50
C GLU A 362 34.60 52.81 38.01
N TRP A 363 35.29 52.49 39.11
CA TRP A 363 35.31 51.13 39.65
C TRP A 363 34.01 50.76 40.36
N GLY A 364 33.33 51.73 40.98
CA GLY A 364 31.99 51.57 41.55
C GLY A 364 30.98 51.19 40.47
N LEU A 365 30.93 51.92 39.36
CA LEU A 365 30.04 51.63 38.24
C LEU A 365 30.29 50.24 37.64
N LYS A 366 31.55 49.83 37.48
CA LYS A 366 31.91 48.47 37.03
C LYS A 366 31.51 47.35 37.99
N LYS A 367 31.07 47.70 39.20
CA LYS A 367 30.50 46.81 40.22
C LYS A 367 28.99 46.97 40.39
N GLY A 368 28.34 47.80 39.56
CA GLY A 368 26.92 48.10 39.65
C GLY A 368 26.59 49.18 40.67
N LEU A 369 27.58 49.84 41.28
CA LEU A 369 27.33 50.94 42.20
C LEU A 369 27.15 52.22 41.40
N SER A 370 25.95 52.79 41.43
CA SER A 370 25.67 54.05 40.73
C SER A 370 26.60 55.17 41.22
N LYS A 371 26.77 56.21 40.41
CA LYS A 371 27.51 57.43 40.82
C LYS A 371 27.00 57.98 42.14
N GLU A 372 25.67 58.05 42.27
CA GLU A 372 24.99 58.53 43.46
C GLU A 372 25.37 57.72 44.70
N TRP A 373 25.32 56.38 44.61
CA TRP A 373 25.72 55.53 45.73
C TRP A 373 27.22 55.59 46.01
N SER A 374 28.06 55.68 44.98
CA SER A 374 29.52 55.83 45.12
C SER A 374 29.88 57.11 45.88
N GLN A 375 29.21 58.22 45.55
CA GLN A 375 29.37 59.49 46.26
C GLN A 375 28.89 59.40 47.70
N ARG A 376 27.81 58.67 47.99
CA ARG A 376 27.33 58.49 49.37
C ARG A 376 28.24 57.61 50.22
N TYR A 377 28.80 56.56 49.63
CA TYR A 377 29.84 55.78 50.30
C TYR A 377 31.06 56.65 50.61
N TRP A 378 31.47 57.52 49.69
CA TRP A 378 32.51 58.49 49.95
C TRP A 378 32.12 59.45 51.07
N ALA A 379 30.97 60.12 51.02
CA ALA A 379 30.56 61.02 52.10
C ALA A 379 30.44 60.32 53.47
N ALA A 380 30.13 59.03 53.48
CA ALA A 380 30.09 58.20 54.67
C ALA A 380 31.43 57.54 55.05
N HIS A 381 32.55 57.71 54.33
CA HIS A 381 33.73 56.86 54.54
C HIS A 381 34.54 57.18 55.80
N TRP A 382 34.40 58.40 56.33
CA TRP A 382 35.21 58.89 57.45
C TRP A 382 34.88 58.13 58.75
N SER A 383 35.88 57.51 59.36
CA SER A 383 35.81 57.00 60.73
C SER A 383 36.30 58.08 61.68
N LEU A 384 35.45 58.47 62.64
CA LEU A 384 35.78 59.42 63.70
C LEU A 384 36.57 58.74 64.83
#